data_AF-A0AAV8XWL4-F1
#
_entry.id   AF-A0AAV8XWL4-F1
#
_cell.length_a   1.000
_cell.length_b   1.000
_cell.length_c   1.000
_cell.angle_alpha   90.00
_cell.angle_beta   90.00
_cell.angle_gamma   90.00
#
_symmetry.space_group_name_H-M   'P 1'
#
loop_
_entity.id
_entity.type
_entity.pdbx_description
1 polymer ?
#
loop_
_entity_poly.entity_id
_entity_poly.type
_entity_poly.pdbx_seq_one_letter_code
_entity_poly.pdbx_strand_id
1 'polypeptide(L)'
;MLTVVSQKMRTMGKLLLAIKASTTLANFLEVLKPENYNYIIAATKVIAGFDTQNLSFKSPSLALQLGTDLKFMCQVAKKAITIKDPLMGRIENRGEKRNDISQLHEMIASHWSNDIGSLANKVLNEKKIDNPKLLPTAEDVALFNNYTSSMASEAYENILN
;
A
#
# COMPACT_ATOMS: atom_id res chain seq x y z
N MET A 1 -17.45 0.17 2.38
CA MET A 1 -16.74 -0.17 3.64
C MET A 1 -16.20 -1.60 3.65
N LEU A 2 -16.98 -2.62 3.25
CA LEU A 2 -16.54 -4.04 3.18
C LEU A 2 -15.32 -4.31 2.26
N THR A 3 -15.16 -3.53 1.19
CA THR A 3 -14.06 -3.68 0.22
C THR A 3 -12.68 -3.35 0.80
N VAL A 4 -12.61 -2.36 1.70
CA VAL A 4 -11.34 -1.90 2.30
C VAL A 4 -10.77 -2.95 3.25
N VAL A 5 -11.62 -3.55 4.09
CA VAL A 5 -11.21 -4.61 5.02
C VAL A 5 -10.75 -5.84 4.24
N SER A 6 -11.51 -6.27 3.23
CA SER A 6 -11.15 -7.41 2.38
C SER A 6 -9.81 -7.20 1.68
N GLN A 7 -9.56 -5.99 1.16
CA GLN A 7 -8.29 -5.66 0.51
C GLN A 7 -7.11 -5.69 1.47
N LYS A 8 -7.26 -5.15 2.69
CA LYS A 8 -6.24 -5.23 3.74
C LYS A 8 -5.97 -6.68 4.13
N MET A 9 -7.01 -7.47 4.38
CA MET A 9 -6.87 -8.90 4.70
C MET A 9 -6.15 -9.68 3.60
N ARG A 10 -6.50 -9.44 2.33
CA ARG A 10 -5.84 -10.09 1.19
C ARG A 10 -4.37 -9.70 1.11
N THR A 11 -4.06 -8.43 1.32
CA THR A 11 -2.68 -7.91 1.28
C THR A 11 -1.83 -8.49 2.42
N MET A 12 -2.35 -8.50 3.65
CA MET A 12 -1.68 -9.11 4.80
C MET A 12 -1.56 -10.64 4.66
N GLY A 13 -2.56 -11.29 4.06
CA GLY A 13 -2.49 -12.72 3.74
C GLY A 13 -1.38 -13.04 2.75
N LYS A 14 -1.22 -12.24 1.68
CA LYS A 14 -0.09 -12.36 0.76
C LYS A 14 1.25 -12.17 1.47
N LEU A 15 1.34 -11.20 2.38
CA LEU A 15 2.53 -10.98 3.19
C LEU A 15 2.88 -12.20 4.04
N LEU A 16 1.90 -12.77 4.74
CA LEU A 16 2.11 -13.97 5.53
C LEU A 16 2.57 -15.16 4.68
N LEU A 17 1.97 -15.36 3.50
CA LEU A 17 2.38 -16.43 2.58
C LEU A 17 3.82 -16.26 2.09
N ALA A 18 4.21 -15.03 1.75
CA ALA A 18 5.58 -14.74 1.34
C ALA A 18 6.59 -14.95 2.47
N ILE A 19 6.25 -14.60 3.71
CA ILE A 19 7.09 -14.85 4.90
C ILE A 19 7.20 -16.36 5.18
N LYS A 20 6.11 -17.11 5.02
CA LYS A 20 6.09 -18.58 5.18
C LYS A 20 6.93 -19.31 4.14
N ALA A 21 7.18 -18.71 2.97
CA ALA A 21 8.06 -19.30 1.99
C ALA A 21 9.53 -19.33 2.43
N SER A 22 9.92 -18.45 3.37
CA SER A 22 11.29 -18.33 3.88
C SER A 22 11.43 -18.66 5.37
N THR A 23 10.34 -18.94 6.07
CA THR A 23 10.31 -19.18 7.53
C THR A 23 9.26 -20.23 7.92
N THR A 24 9.36 -20.78 9.13
CA THR A 24 8.39 -21.73 9.69
C THR A 24 7.26 -21.06 10.48
N LEU A 25 7.10 -19.74 10.38
CA LEU A 25 6.13 -18.96 11.17
C LEU A 25 4.68 -19.35 10.80
N ALA A 26 3.88 -19.76 11.78
CA ALA A 26 2.57 -20.34 11.51
C ALA A 26 1.46 -19.29 11.40
N ASN A 27 1.53 -18.24 12.23
CA ASN A 27 0.47 -17.25 12.35
C ASN A 27 1.00 -15.81 12.24
N PHE A 28 0.08 -14.87 11.98
CA PHE A 28 0.45 -13.47 11.83
C PHE A 28 0.93 -12.82 13.13
N LEU A 29 0.49 -13.33 14.30
CA LEU A 29 0.92 -12.79 15.59
C LEU A 29 2.40 -13.07 15.87
N GLU A 30 2.91 -14.23 15.43
CA GLU A 30 4.34 -14.57 15.48
C GLU A 30 5.16 -13.68 14.55
N VAL A 31 4.59 -13.28 13.39
CA VAL A 31 5.23 -12.32 12.49
C VAL A 31 5.39 -10.95 13.13
N LEU A 32 4.49 -10.56 14.05
CA LEU A 32 4.52 -9.24 14.70
C LEU A 32 5.56 -9.15 15.83
N LYS A 33 6.81 -9.54 15.53
CA LYS A 33 7.98 -9.42 16.40
C LYS A 33 9.09 -8.61 15.73
N PRO A 34 9.90 -7.85 16.49
CA PRO A 34 11.04 -7.09 15.96
C PRO A 34 12.04 -7.96 15.21
N GLU A 35 12.30 -9.16 15.71
CA GLU A 35 13.20 -10.17 15.12
C GLU A 35 12.84 -10.52 13.68
N ASN A 36 11.54 -10.41 13.35
CA ASN A 36 11.02 -10.75 12.03
C ASN A 36 11.02 -9.57 11.04
N TYR A 37 11.52 -8.40 11.44
CA TYR A 37 11.51 -7.20 10.60
C TYR A 37 12.18 -7.43 9.24
N ASN A 38 13.34 -8.09 9.22
CA ASN A 38 14.06 -8.37 7.97
C ASN A 38 13.26 -9.29 7.04
N TYR A 39 12.56 -10.29 7.58
CA TYR A 39 11.68 -11.15 6.80
C TYR A 39 10.48 -10.38 6.24
N ILE A 40 9.92 -9.44 7.01
CA ILE A 40 8.84 -8.56 6.56
C ILE A 40 9.31 -7.67 5.39
N ILE A 41 10.51 -7.08 5.48
CA ILE A 41 11.08 -6.27 4.40
C ILE A 41 11.30 -7.13 3.14
N ALA A 42 11.91 -8.31 3.29
CA ALA A 42 12.15 -9.22 2.17
C ALA A 42 10.84 -9.67 1.49
N ALA A 43 9.85 -10.08 2.28
CA ALA A 43 8.54 -10.48 1.77
C ALA A 43 7.81 -9.30 1.09
N THR A 44 7.96 -8.09 1.62
CA THR A 44 7.40 -6.88 1.00
C THR A 44 8.02 -6.61 -0.36
N LYS A 45 9.36 -6.73 -0.48
CA LYS A 45 10.07 -6.59 -1.75
C LYS A 45 9.57 -7.60 -2.78
N VAL A 46 9.37 -8.85 -2.38
CA VAL A 46 8.81 -9.90 -3.26
C VAL A 46 7.40 -9.52 -3.74
N ILE A 47 6.51 -9.14 -2.84
CA ILE A 47 5.10 -8.84 -3.16
C ILE A 47 4.96 -7.58 -4.01
N ALA A 48 5.79 -6.57 -3.75
CA ALA A 48 5.82 -5.33 -4.53
C ALA A 48 6.51 -5.50 -5.91
N GLY A 49 7.09 -6.68 -6.18
CA GLY A 49 7.83 -6.96 -7.40
C GLY A 49 9.10 -6.12 -7.51
N PHE A 50 9.93 -6.16 -6.47
CA PHE A 50 11.21 -5.49 -6.45
C PHE A 50 12.19 -6.16 -7.42
N ASP A 51 12.76 -5.36 -8.30
CA ASP A 51 13.82 -5.75 -9.23
C ASP A 51 15.16 -5.26 -8.68
N THR A 52 16.05 -6.20 -8.37
CA THR A 52 17.39 -5.91 -7.84
C THR A 52 18.32 -5.30 -8.88
N GLN A 53 18.11 -5.55 -10.17
CA GLN A 53 18.97 -5.04 -11.25
C GLN A 53 18.69 -3.56 -11.49
N ASN A 54 17.42 -3.19 -11.61
CA ASN A 54 17.00 -1.82 -11.87
C ASN A 54 16.71 -1.01 -10.59
N LEU A 55 16.85 -1.63 -9.41
CA LEU A 55 16.47 -1.06 -8.10
C LEU A 55 15.08 -0.42 -8.13
N SER A 56 14.11 -1.12 -8.72
CA SER A 56 12.78 -0.59 -8.98
C SER A 56 11.68 -1.50 -8.47
N PHE A 57 10.49 -0.95 -8.25
CA PHE A 57 9.31 -1.72 -7.86
C PHE A 57 8.30 -1.76 -9.01
N LYS A 58 7.77 -2.94 -9.31
CA LYS A 58 6.62 -3.09 -10.20
C LYS A 58 5.42 -2.30 -9.67
N SER A 59 5.13 -2.46 -8.38
CA SER A 59 4.01 -1.83 -7.67
C SER A 59 4.49 -1.02 -6.46
N PRO A 60 5.10 0.17 -6.66
CA PRO A 60 5.64 0.98 -5.57
C PRO A 60 4.56 1.46 -4.59
N SER A 61 3.33 1.74 -5.06
CA SER A 61 2.21 2.08 -4.18
C SER A 61 1.87 0.96 -3.20
N LEU A 62 2.02 -0.30 -3.62
CA LEU A 62 1.77 -1.46 -2.75
C LEU A 62 2.84 -1.54 -1.65
N ALA A 63 4.10 -1.25 -1.98
CA ALA A 63 5.19 -1.20 -1.01
C ALA A 63 4.96 -0.13 0.07
N LEU A 64 4.46 1.05 -0.31
CA LEU A 64 4.09 2.11 0.64
C LEU A 64 2.87 1.73 1.48
N GLN A 65 1.85 1.14 0.84
CA GLN A 65 0.62 0.73 1.51
C GLN A 65 0.90 -0.33 2.59
N LEU A 66 1.80 -1.28 2.31
CA LEU A 66 2.17 -2.35 3.24
C LEU A 66 2.72 -1.81 4.57
N GLY A 67 3.55 -0.77 4.55
CA GLY A 67 4.06 -0.16 5.78
C GLY A 67 2.96 0.50 6.62
N THR A 68 1.99 1.15 5.95
CA THR A 68 0.82 1.73 6.62
C THR A 68 -0.08 0.66 7.21
N ASP A 69 -0.34 -0.40 6.45
CA ASP A 69 -1.19 -1.51 6.88
C ASP A 69 -0.55 -2.28 8.05
N LEU A 70 0.76 -2.52 8.02
CA LEU A 70 1.47 -3.20 9.10
C LEU A 70 1.43 -2.42 10.41
N LYS A 71 1.62 -1.08 10.37
CA LYS A 71 1.46 -0.23 11.57
C LYS A 71 0.06 -0.36 12.14
N PHE A 72 -0.95 -0.31 11.28
CA PHE A 72 -2.34 -0.51 11.71
C PHE A 72 -2.53 -1.90 12.33
N MET A 73 -1.99 -2.97 11.74
CA MET A 73 -2.08 -4.32 12.30
C MET A 73 -1.40 -4.44 13.66
N CYS A 74 -0.24 -3.79 13.87
CA CYS A 74 0.41 -3.74 15.18
C CYS A 74 -0.51 -3.08 16.23
N GLN A 75 -1.17 -1.98 15.87
CA GLN A 75 -2.11 -1.29 16.76
C GLN A 75 -3.32 -2.16 17.10
N VAL A 76 -3.91 -2.84 16.09
CA VAL A 76 -5.03 -3.77 16.29
C VAL A 76 -4.63 -4.92 17.20
N ALA A 77 -3.49 -5.57 16.95
CA ALA A 77 -3.00 -6.68 17.75
C ALA A 77 -2.70 -6.24 19.20
N LYS A 78 -2.03 -5.09 19.38
CA LYS A 78 -1.74 -4.50 20.70
C LYS A 78 -3.03 -4.21 21.48
N LYS A 79 -4.04 -3.63 20.81
CA LYS A 79 -5.36 -3.37 21.42
C LYS A 79 -6.02 -4.68 21.83
N ALA A 80 -6.09 -5.67 20.95
CA ALA A 80 -6.73 -6.96 21.21
C ALA A 80 -6.10 -7.69 22.41
N ILE A 81 -4.76 -7.68 22.53
CA ILE A 81 -4.04 -8.24 23.68
C ILE A 81 -4.37 -7.47 24.98
N THR A 82 -4.39 -6.13 24.90
CA THR A 82 -4.62 -5.26 26.06
C THR A 82 -6.03 -5.44 26.63
N ILE A 83 -7.06 -5.47 25.76
CA ILE A 83 -8.45 -5.64 26.19
C ILE A 83 -8.83 -7.11 26.47
N LYS A 84 -7.89 -8.04 26.29
CA LYS A 84 -8.11 -9.48 26.44
C LYS A 84 -9.24 -10.01 25.55
N ASP A 85 -9.22 -9.60 24.28
CA ASP A 85 -10.24 -9.97 23.29
C ASP A 85 -10.45 -11.50 23.26
N PRO A 86 -11.69 -12.00 23.45
CA PRO A 86 -11.99 -13.43 23.41
C PRO A 86 -11.54 -14.12 22.11
N LEU A 87 -11.52 -13.39 20.98
CA LEU A 87 -11.12 -13.90 19.67
C LEU A 87 -9.62 -14.25 19.59
N MET A 88 -8.80 -13.70 20.50
CA MET A 88 -7.36 -13.95 20.55
C MET A 88 -7.01 -15.26 21.27
N GLY A 89 -7.97 -15.93 21.89
CA GLY A 89 -7.76 -17.17 22.62
C GLY A 89 -6.82 -17.02 23.83
N ARG A 90 -6.20 -18.14 24.24
CA ARG A 90 -5.21 -18.14 25.33
C ARG A 90 -3.87 -17.64 24.80
N ILE A 91 -3.58 -16.38 25.10
CA ILE A 91 -2.25 -15.79 24.88
C ILE A 91 -1.44 -15.83 26.18
N GLU A 92 -0.36 -16.60 26.14
CA GLU A 92 0.72 -16.60 27.14
C GLU A 92 1.64 -15.38 26.95
N ASN A 93 2.31 -14.95 28.01
CA ASN A 93 3.27 -13.83 28.02
C ASN A 93 2.74 -12.56 27.34
N ARG A 94 1.53 -12.13 27.69
CA ARG A 94 0.88 -10.95 27.10
C ARG A 94 1.71 -9.68 27.21
N GLY A 95 2.44 -9.52 28.31
CA GLY A 95 3.33 -8.37 28.53
C GLY A 95 4.46 -8.32 27.51
N GLU A 96 5.15 -9.44 27.31
CA GLU A 96 6.23 -9.60 26.34
C GLU A 96 5.73 -9.39 24.91
N LYS A 97 4.66 -10.09 24.50
CA LYS A 97 4.07 -9.92 23.16
C LYS A 97 3.63 -8.48 22.89
N ARG A 98 3.07 -7.81 23.90
CA ARG A 98 2.68 -6.38 23.79
C ARG A 98 3.90 -5.49 23.57
N ASN A 99 5.01 -5.80 24.24
CA ASN A 99 6.28 -5.08 24.10
C ASN A 99 6.88 -5.32 22.71
N ASP A 100 6.95 -6.57 22.25
CA ASP A 100 7.44 -6.95 20.92
C ASP A 100 6.68 -6.22 19.82
N ILE A 101 5.34 -6.22 19.88
CA ILE A 101 4.50 -5.51 18.91
C ILE A 101 4.75 -4.00 18.95
N SER A 102 5.02 -3.43 20.13
CA SER A 102 5.33 -2.00 20.26
C SER A 102 6.66 -1.66 19.61
N GLN A 103 7.70 -2.44 19.90
CA GLN A 103 9.02 -2.28 19.30
C GLN A 103 8.96 -2.44 17.78
N LEU A 104 8.25 -3.46 17.27
CA LEU A 104 8.09 -3.64 15.83
C LEU A 104 7.35 -2.45 15.20
N HIS A 105 6.27 -1.96 15.84
CA HIS A 105 5.56 -0.78 15.35
C HIS A 105 6.48 0.44 15.22
N GLU A 106 7.34 0.67 16.23
CA GLU A 106 8.33 1.76 16.23
C GLU A 106 9.40 1.56 15.15
N MET A 107 9.89 0.33 14.95
CA MET A 107 10.82 0.01 13.85
C MET A 107 10.20 0.28 12.48
N ILE A 108 8.94 -0.10 12.27
CA ILE A 108 8.23 0.18 11.02
C ILE A 108 8.01 1.70 10.87
N ALA A 109 7.68 2.42 11.94
CA ALA A 109 7.49 3.86 11.85
C ALA A 109 8.78 4.62 11.51
N SER A 110 9.92 4.19 12.03
CA SER A 110 11.21 4.86 11.88
C SER A 110 12.00 4.42 10.64
N HIS A 111 12.08 3.12 10.37
CA HIS A 111 12.98 2.57 9.36
C HIS A 111 12.31 2.29 8.02
N TRP A 112 10.99 2.10 7.97
CA TRP A 112 10.30 1.75 6.72
C TRP A 112 10.51 2.76 5.60
N SER A 113 10.56 4.05 5.94
CA SER A 113 10.84 5.09 4.95
C SER A 113 12.21 4.86 4.29
N ASN A 114 13.23 4.47 5.05
CA ASN A 114 14.56 4.29 4.50
C ASN A 114 14.69 2.97 3.73
N ASP A 115 14.14 1.87 4.27
CA ASP A 115 14.34 0.54 3.70
C ASP A 115 13.50 0.27 2.44
N ILE A 116 12.34 0.93 2.33
CA ILE A 116 11.37 0.71 1.25
C ILE A 116 10.83 2.04 0.72
N GLY A 117 10.41 2.95 1.62
CA GLY A 117 9.59 4.10 1.28
C GLY A 117 10.26 5.10 0.33
N SER A 118 11.52 5.45 0.55
CA SER A 118 12.29 6.40 -0.24
C SER A 118 12.44 5.90 -1.68
N LEU A 119 12.76 4.61 -1.84
CA LEU A 119 12.88 4.00 -3.16
C LEU A 119 11.53 3.87 -3.86
N ALA A 120 10.48 3.46 -3.16
CA ALA A 120 9.14 3.40 -3.71
C ALA A 120 8.62 4.78 -4.15
N ASN A 121 8.88 5.82 -3.37
CA ASN A 121 8.54 7.21 -3.70
C ASN A 121 9.32 7.71 -4.92
N LYS A 122 10.62 7.39 -5.00
CA LYS A 122 11.45 7.70 -6.17
C LYS A 122 10.83 7.11 -7.44
N VAL A 123 10.56 5.80 -7.45
CA VAL A 123 9.95 5.09 -8.60
C VAL A 123 8.57 5.66 -8.94
N LEU A 124 7.77 6.06 -7.95
CA LEU A 124 6.47 6.70 -8.20
C LEU A 124 6.61 8.07 -8.86
N ASN A 125 7.59 8.86 -8.43
CA ASN A 125 7.83 10.19 -8.99
C ASN A 125 8.40 10.08 -10.41
N GLU A 126 9.31 9.15 -10.67
CA GLU A 126 9.80 8.84 -12.01
C GLU A 126 8.65 8.44 -12.95
N LYS A 127 7.77 7.52 -12.54
CA LYS A 127 6.58 7.16 -13.34
C LYS A 127 5.63 8.31 -13.62
N LYS A 128 5.53 9.30 -12.71
CA LYS A 128 4.73 10.51 -12.94
C LYS A 128 5.40 11.46 -13.93
N ILE A 129 6.73 11.52 -13.94
CA ILE A 129 7.50 12.31 -14.89
C ILE A 129 7.41 11.70 -16.29
N ASP A 130 7.51 10.37 -16.41
CA ASP A 130 7.42 9.64 -17.68
C ASP A 130 6.05 9.73 -18.36
N ASN A 131 5.01 10.06 -17.59
CA ASN A 131 3.66 10.28 -18.10
C ASN A 131 3.23 11.74 -17.87
N PRO A 132 3.88 12.71 -18.54
CA PRO A 132 3.49 14.10 -18.43
C PRO A 132 2.05 14.23 -18.92
N LYS A 133 1.23 14.99 -18.20
CA LYS A 133 -0.09 15.36 -18.70
C LYS A 133 0.12 16.18 -19.97
N LEU A 134 -0.12 15.57 -21.12
CA LEU A 134 -0.15 16.25 -22.40
C LEU A 134 -1.19 17.36 -22.29
N LEU A 135 -0.72 18.60 -22.38
CA LEU A 135 -1.61 19.74 -22.56
C LEU A 135 -2.15 19.66 -24.00
N PRO A 136 -3.46 19.86 -24.20
CA PRO A 136 -4.01 19.96 -25.55
C PRO A 136 -3.27 21.07 -26.30
N THR A 137 -2.93 20.78 -27.55
CA THR A 137 -2.27 21.74 -28.43
C THR A 137 -3.22 22.88 -28.79
N ALA A 138 -2.69 23.97 -29.37
CA ALA A 138 -3.54 25.05 -29.88
C ALA A 138 -4.54 24.55 -30.93
N GLU A 139 -4.14 23.55 -31.72
CA GLU A 139 -5.02 22.89 -32.69
C GLU A 139 -6.14 22.11 -32.02
N ASP A 140 -5.84 21.35 -30.96
CA ASP A 140 -6.86 20.62 -30.19
C ASP A 140 -7.89 21.58 -29.57
N VAL A 141 -7.42 22.72 -29.05
CA VAL A 141 -8.31 23.76 -28.48
C VAL A 141 -9.16 24.42 -29.56
N ALA A 142 -8.59 24.72 -30.72
CA ALA A 142 -9.32 25.28 -31.86
C ALA A 142 -10.38 24.30 -32.40
N LEU A 143 -10.02 23.02 -32.51
CA LEU A 143 -10.93 21.96 -32.93
C LEU A 143 -12.10 21.81 -31.96
N PHE A 144 -11.82 21.77 -30.66
CA PHE A 144 -12.85 21.71 -29.63
C PHE A 144 -13.79 22.92 -29.70
N ASN A 145 -13.23 24.13 -29.79
CA ASN A 145 -14.01 25.36 -29.88
C ASN A 145 -14.94 25.35 -31.11
N ASN A 146 -14.40 25.05 -32.29
CA ASN A 146 -15.17 25.00 -33.53
C ASN A 146 -16.30 23.97 -33.46
N TYR A 147 -16.02 22.78 -32.90
CA TYR A 147 -17.02 21.74 -32.71
C TYR A 147 -18.15 22.19 -31.77
N THR A 148 -17.81 22.80 -30.63
CA THR A 148 -18.81 23.31 -29.69
C THR A 148 -19.65 24.45 -30.27
N SER A 149 -19.05 25.34 -31.06
CA SER A 149 -19.78 26.40 -31.77
C SER A 149 -20.73 25.83 -32.81
N SER A 150 -20.30 24.86 -33.61
CA SER A 150 -21.17 24.19 -34.60
C SER A 150 -22.35 23.50 -33.93
N MET A 151 -22.11 22.77 -32.84
CA MET A 151 -23.16 22.08 -32.09
C MET A 151 -24.15 23.05 -31.46
N ALA A 152 -23.67 24.19 -30.95
CA ALA A 152 -24.54 25.24 -30.41
C ALA A 152 -25.43 25.85 -31.50
N SER A 153 -24.89 26.11 -32.69
CA SER A 153 -25.67 26.60 -33.83
C SER A 153 -26.72 25.59 -34.29
N GLU A 154 -26.35 24.32 -34.42
CA GLU A 154 -27.28 23.25 -34.81
C GLU A 154 -28.42 23.07 -33.79
N ALA A 155 -28.11 23.10 -32.50
CA ALA A 155 -29.12 23.05 -31.44
C ALA A 155 -30.05 24.27 -31.47
N TYR A 156 -29.53 25.45 -31.77
CA TYR A 156 -30.32 26.68 -31.88
C TYR A 156 -31.28 26.64 -33.08
N GLU A 157 -30.80 26.21 -34.25
CA GLU A 157 -31.64 26.03 -35.46
C GLU A 157 -32.73 24.96 -35.25
N ASN A 158 -32.42 23.89 -34.51
CA ASN A 158 -33.40 22.85 -34.15
C ASN A 158 -34.48 23.33 -33.15
N ILE A 159 -34.26 24.44 -32.44
CA ILE A 159 -35.28 25.05 -31.57
C ILE A 159 -36.15 26.03 -32.36
N LEU A 160 -35.62 26.62 -33.42
CA LEU A 160 -36.33 27.59 -34.27
C LEU A 160 -37.19 26.94 -35.37
N ASN A 161 -36.88 25.71 -35.76
CA ASN A 161 -37.72 24.87 -36.63
C ASN A 161 -38.68 24.00 -35.82
#